data_AF-A0A8J6WCK8-F1
#
_entry.id   AF-A0A8J6WCK8-F1
#
_cell.length_a   1.000
_cell.length_b   1.000
_cell.length_c   1.000
_cell.angle_alpha   90.00
_cell.angle_beta   90.00
_cell.angle_gamma   90.00
#
_symmetry.space_group_name_H-M   'P 1'
#
loop_
_entity.id
_entity.type
_entity.pdbx_description
1 polymer ?
#
loop_
_entity_poly.entity_id
_entity_poly.type
_entity_poly.pdbx_seq_one_letter_code
_entity_poly.pdbx_strand_id
1 'polypeptide(L)' 'MTTDPNELIVGYGEADGLTKREYFAALAMQGLLASERVGEPGSVRHPGNVADLAVDQADELIASLNSPYKGNKADG' A
#
# COMPACT_ATOMS: atom_id res chain seq x y z
N MET A 1 17.25 3.51 6.41
CA MET A 1 16.41 4.72 6.47
C MET A 1 15.01 4.22 6.77
N THR A 2 14.44 4.61 7.91
CA THR A 2 13.10 4.13 8.32
C THR A 2 12.05 5.06 7.73
N THR A 3 11.10 4.51 7.00
CA THR A 3 9.94 5.17 6.40
C THR A 3 8.81 5.17 7.42
N ASP A 4 8.43 6.33 7.94
CA ASP A 4 7.26 6.45 8.83
C ASP A 4 5.97 6.44 7.99
N PRO A 5 5.01 5.52 8.25
CA PRO A 5 3.74 5.45 7.51
C PRO A 5 2.90 6.73 7.58
N ASN A 6 3.01 7.51 8.66
CA ASN A 6 2.24 8.74 8.88
C ASN A 6 2.94 10.00 8.37
N GLU A 7 4.14 9.87 7.80
CA GLU A 7 4.84 10.99 7.19
C GLU A 7 4.16 11.37 5.87
N LEU A 8 4.01 12.67 5.63
CA LEU A 8 3.43 13.20 4.40
C LEU A 8 4.32 12.88 3.18
N ILE A 9 3.71 12.59 2.03
CA ILE A 9 4.46 12.42 0.77
C ILE A 9 4.92 13.76 0.21
N VAL A 10 4.09 14.80 0.34
CA VAL A 10 4.42 16.17 -0.07
C VAL A 10 3.86 17.11 0.98
N GLY A 11 4.73 17.71 1.81
CA GLY A 11 4.35 18.75 2.75
C GLY A 11 4.68 20.12 2.17
N TYR A 12 3.74 20.75 1.46
CA TYR A 12 3.88 22.13 1.00
C TYR A 12 2.52 22.86 1.05
N GLY A 13 2.33 23.71 2.08
CA GLY A 13 1.18 24.63 2.20
C GLY A 13 0.21 24.30 3.34
N GLU A 14 -0.84 25.13 3.49
CA GLU A 14 -1.89 25.07 4.53
C GLU A 14 -2.82 23.84 4.45
N ALA A 15 -2.63 22.96 3.47
CA ALA A 15 -3.40 21.72 3.33
C ALA A 15 -2.53 20.54 3.72
N ASP A 16 -2.97 19.76 4.71
CA ASP A 16 -2.37 18.48 5.04
C ASP A 16 -2.45 17.57 3.80
N GLY A 17 -1.28 17.18 3.28
CA GLY A 17 -1.18 16.25 2.15
C GLY A 17 -1.53 14.81 2.56
N LEU A 18 -1.38 13.86 1.63
CA LEU A 18 -1.51 12.45 1.96
C LEU A 18 -0.28 11.94 2.72
N THR A 19 -0.52 11.15 3.75
CA THR A 19 0.51 10.31 4.37
C THR A 19 0.98 9.22 3.40
N LYS A 20 2.18 8.68 3.62
CA LYS A 20 2.73 7.56 2.84
C LYS A 20 1.78 6.36 2.85
N ARG A 21 1.19 6.04 4.00
CA ARG A 21 0.20 4.96 4.14
C ARG A 21 -1.04 5.21 3.29
N GLU A 22 -1.64 6.39 3.37
CA GLU A 22 -2.84 6.74 2.60
C GLU A 22 -2.60 6.70 1.10
N TYR A 23 -1.45 7.20 0.65
CA TYR A 23 -1.10 7.17 -0.77
C TYR A 23 -0.93 5.73 -1.29
N PHE A 24 -0.17 4.88 -0.58
CA PHE A 24 0.02 3.50 -1.00
C PHE A 24 -1.29 2.70 -0.93
N ALA A 25 -2.12 2.94 0.09
CA ALA A 25 -3.45 2.35 0.17
C ALA A 25 -4.34 2.79 -1.00
N ALA A 26 -4.30 4.07 -1.39
CA ALA A 26 -5.04 4.57 -2.55
C ALA A 26 -4.59 3.91 -3.86
N LEU A 27 -3.28 3.73 -4.07
CA LEU A 27 -2.74 3.02 -5.24
C LEU A 27 -3.13 1.53 -5.26
N ALA A 28 -3.03 0.86 -4.11
CA ALA A 28 -3.44 -0.54 -3.97
C ALA A 28 -4.93 -0.70 -4.27
N MET A 29 -5.77 0.18 -3.71
CA MET A 29 -7.20 0.21 -3.95
C MET A 29 -7.52 0.45 -5.43
N GLN A 30 -6.82 1.36 -6.12
CA GLN A 30 -6.97 1.57 -7.56
C GLN A 30 -6.73 0.28 -8.36
N GLY A 31 -5.66 -0.45 -8.06
CA GLY A 31 -5.37 -1.74 -8.71
C GLY A 31 -6.44 -2.81 -8.41
N LEU A 32 -6.86 -2.91 -7.14
CA LEU A 32 -7.91 -3.84 -6.70
C LEU A 32 -9.25 -3.55 -7.37
N LEU A 33 -9.59 -2.28 -7.61
CA LEU A 33 -10.80 -1.87 -8.31
C LEU A 33 -10.70 -2.07 -9.82
N ALA A 34 -9.53 -1.87 -10.42
CA ALA A 34 -9.30 -2.04 -11.86
C ALA A 34 -9.31 -3.49 -12.35
N SER A 35 -9.13 -4.48 -11.46
CA SER A 35 -9.13 -5.91 -11.84
C SER A 35 -10.47 -6.33 -12.46
N GLU A 36 -10.49 -7.07 -13.56
CA GLU A 36 -11.74 -7.45 -14.27
C GLU A 36 -12.57 -8.54 -13.58
N ARG A 37 -12.08 -9.16 -12.49
CA ARG A 37 -12.79 -10.25 -11.76
C ARG A 37 -13.97 -9.76 -10.91
N VAL A 38 -14.70 -8.74 -11.36
CA VAL A 38 -15.74 -8.08 -10.56
C VAL A 38 -16.95 -8.99 -10.65
N GLY A 39 -17.33 -9.63 -9.54
CA GLY A 39 -18.53 -10.47 -9.50
C GLY A 39 -18.32 -11.99 -9.70
N GLU A 40 -17.08 -12.49 -9.73
CA GLU A 40 -16.87 -13.95 -9.69
C GLU A 40 -17.07 -14.51 -8.26
N PRO A 41 -17.67 -15.71 -8.11
CA PRO A 41 -17.79 -16.38 -6.81
C PRO A 41 -16.41 -16.61 -6.20
N GLY A 42 -16.16 -16.07 -5.00
CA GLY A 42 -14.85 -16.12 -4.34
C GLY A 42 -13.97 -14.88 -4.58
N SER A 43 -14.45 -13.88 -5.33
CA SER A 43 -13.73 -12.61 -5.46
C SER A 43 -13.92 -11.73 -4.21
N VAL A 44 -12.83 -11.08 -3.79
CA VAL A 44 -12.63 -10.36 -2.51
C VAL A 44 -13.45 -9.05 -2.42
N ARG A 45 -14.53 -8.92 -3.20
CA ARG A 45 -15.13 -7.64 -3.59
C ARG A 45 -16.38 -7.24 -2.81
N HIS A 46 -16.43 -7.52 -1.51
CA HIS A 46 -17.30 -6.73 -0.64
C HIS A 46 -16.59 -5.37 -0.42
N PRO A 47 -17.25 -4.21 -0.58
CA PRO A 47 -16.57 -2.90 -0.54
C PRO A 47 -15.74 -2.65 0.73
N GLY A 48 -16.19 -3.16 1.88
CA GLY A 48 -15.39 -3.13 3.12
C GLY A 48 -14.07 -3.89 2.99
N ASN A 49 -14.08 -5.06 2.36
CA ASN A 49 -12.92 -5.94 2.21
C ASN A 49 -11.86 -5.35 1.27
N VAL A 50 -12.24 -4.48 0.32
CA VAL A 50 -11.29 -3.84 -0.60
C VAL A 50 -10.50 -2.74 0.09
N ALA A 51 -11.15 -1.97 0.96
CA ALA A 51 -10.48 -0.94 1.75
C ALA A 51 -9.52 -1.54 2.77
N ASP A 52 -9.98 -2.53 3.52
CA ASP A 52 -9.15 -3.23 4.51
C ASP A 52 -7.93 -3.88 3.83
N LEU A 53 -8.16 -4.60 2.72
CA LEU A 53 -7.07 -5.22 1.97
C LEU A 53 -6.07 -4.19 1.42
N ALA A 54 -6.55 -3.05 0.92
CA ALA A 54 -5.66 -2.01 0.41
C ALA A 54 -4.74 -1.43 1.50
N VAL A 55 -5.28 -1.25 2.71
CA VAL A 55 -4.52 -0.81 3.89
C VAL A 55 -3.49 -1.86 4.30
N ASP A 56 -3.88 -3.14 4.37
CA ASP A 56 -2.97 -4.23 4.72
C ASP A 56 -1.80 -4.33 3.73
N GLN A 57 -2.07 -4.20 2.43
CA GLN A 57 -1.02 -4.21 1.40
C GLN A 57 -0.07 -3.00 1.52
N ALA A 58 -0.58 -1.83 1.90
CA ALA A 58 0.26 -0.66 2.14
C ALA A 58 1.16 -0.86 3.37
N ASP A 59 0.63 -1.41 4.46
CA ASP A 59 1.38 -1.66 5.69
C ASP A 59 2.49 -2.70 5.47
N GLU A 60 2.21 -3.80 4.76
CA GLU A 60 3.21 -4.82 4.39
C GLU A 60 4.32 -4.24 3.49
N LEU A 61 3.97 -3.39 2.52
CA LEU A 61 4.96 -2.73 1.67
C LEU A 61 5.87 -1.81 2.49
N ILE A 62 5.31 -0.98 3.36
CA ILE A 62 6.09 -0.07 4.21
C ILE A 62 7.01 -0.88 5.14
N ALA A 63 6.51 -1.96 5.73
CA ALA A 63 7.32 -2.86 6.55
C ALA A 63 8.48 -3.48 5.75
N SER A 64 8.22 -3.94 4.52
CA SER A 64 9.22 -4.49 3.60
C SER A 64 10.31 -3.47 3.26
N LEU A 65 9.93 -2.23 2.95
CA LEU A 65 10.87 -1.13 2.65
C LEU A 65 11.72 -0.72 3.86
N ASN A 66 11.18 -0.87 5.07
CA ASN A 66 11.86 -0.59 6.32
C ASN A 66 12.77 -1.73 6.78
N SER A 67 12.54 -2.94 6.28
CA SER A 67 13.40 -4.08 6.54
C SER A 67 14.74 -3.89 5.84
N PRO A 68 15.88 -4.21 6.48
CA PRO A 68 17.16 -4.20 5.80
C PRO A 68 17.11 -5.16 4.61
N TYR A 69 17.37 -4.64 3.41
CA TYR A 69 17.40 -5.39 2.16
C TYR A 69 18.24 -6.66 2.32
N LYS A 70 17.59 -7.83 2.36
CA LYS A 70 18.26 -9.14 2.23
C LYS A 70 18.36 -9.46 0.75
N GLY A 71 19.28 -8.79 0.05
CA GLY A 71 19.66 -9.21 -1.30
C GLY A 71 20.07 -10.68 -1.27
N ASN A 72 19.59 -11.45 -2.26
CA ASN A 72 20.11 -12.79 -2.51
C ASN A 72 21.64 -12.69 -2.51
N LYS A 73 22.30 -13.44 -1.60
CA LYS A 73 23.74 -13.65 -1.70
C LYS A 73 23.98 -14.17 -3.11
N ALA A 74 24.74 -13.44 -3.92
CA ALA A 74 25.31 -14.00 -5.12
C ALA A 74 26.22 -15.14 -4.67
N ASP A 75 25.79 -16.36 -4.94
CA ASP A 75 26.55 -17.58 -4.83
C ASP A 75 27.84 -17.38 -5.64
N GLY A 76 28.98 -17.49 -4.94
CA GLY A 76 30.32 -17.41 -5.53
C GLY A 76 30.81 -18.73 -6.09
#